data_AF-A0A7J5EAX3-F1
#
_entry.id   AF-A0A7J5EAX3-F1
#
_cell.length_a   1.000
_cell.length_b   1.000
_cell.length_c   1.000
_cell.angle_alpha   90.00
_cell.angle_beta   90.00
_cell.angle_gamma   90.00
#
_symmetry.space_group_name_H-M   'P 1'
#
loop_
_entity.id
_entity.type
_entity.pdbx_description
1 polymer ?
#
loop_
_entity_poly.entity_id
_entity_poly.type
_entity_poly.pdbx_seq_one_letter_code
_entity_poly.pdbx_strand_id
1 'polypeptide(L)'
;MRKYLFPFLMIVLLFQFTSAQNIPEGYKKIKELGGIEEYKMESNDLTVLLMEDHSAPVLTFLVTYLVGSKNEVTGTTGATHILE
;
A
#
# COMPACT_ATOMS: atom_id res chain seq x y z
N MET A 1 -43.99 -15.46 -18.31
CA MET A 1 -43.10 -14.90 -17.27
C MET A 1 -41.59 -15.04 -17.56
N ARG A 2 -41.14 -15.90 -18.50
CA ARG A 2 -39.70 -16.12 -18.78
C ARG A 2 -38.98 -14.99 -19.55
N LYS A 3 -39.71 -14.05 -20.15
CA LYS A 3 -39.16 -12.98 -21.01
C LYS A 3 -38.55 -11.80 -20.23
N TYR A 4 -38.96 -11.59 -18.98
CA TYR A 4 -38.38 -10.58 -18.08
C TYR A 4 -37.31 -11.16 -17.14
N LEU A 5 -37.18 -12.49 -17.11
CA LEU A 5 -36.18 -13.20 -16.31
C LEU A 5 -34.76 -13.01 -16.85
N PHE A 6 -34.63 -12.93 -18.18
CA PHE A 6 -33.34 -12.77 -18.88
C PHE A 6 -32.69 -11.39 -18.67
N PRO A 7 -33.38 -10.25 -18.85
CA PRO A 7 -32.78 -8.94 -18.56
C PRO A 7 -32.52 -8.75 -17.05
N PHE A 8 -33.34 -9.35 -16.19
CA PHE A 8 -33.13 -9.36 -14.74
C PHE A 8 -31.85 -10.13 -14.35
N LEU A 9 -31.63 -11.31 -14.94
CA LEU A 9 -30.41 -12.10 -14.71
C LEU A 9 -29.15 -11.39 -15.22
N MET A 10 -29.25 -10.65 -16.33
CA MET A 10 -28.14 -9.86 -16.91
C MET A 10 -27.77 -8.65 -16.03
N ILE A 11 -28.75 -8.02 -15.38
CA ILE A 11 -28.55 -6.92 -14.42
C ILE A 11 -27.90 -7.42 -13.12
N VAL A 12 -28.26 -8.62 -12.66
CA VAL A 12 -27.65 -9.25 -11.47
C VAL A 12 -26.18 -9.64 -11.73
N LEU A 13 -25.85 -10.08 -12.95
CA LEU A 13 -24.46 -10.38 -13.33
C LEU A 13 -23.55 -9.15 -13.38
N LEU A 14 -24.10 -7.98 -13.74
CA LEU A 14 -23.36 -6.70 -13.81
C LEU A 14 -22.95 -6.17 -12.42
N PHE A 15 -23.59 -6.63 -11.34
CA PHE A 15 -23.29 -6.20 -9.97
C PHE A 15 -22.09 -6.93 -9.33
N GLN A 16 -21.52 -7.94 -9.99
CA GLN A 16 -20.48 -8.81 -9.39
C GLN A 16 -19.04 -8.30 -9.61
N PHE A 17 -18.84 -7.13 -10.24
CA PHE A 17 -17.50 -6.62 -10.63
C PHE A 17 -17.00 -5.44 -9.79
N THR A 18 -17.35 -5.35 -8.51
CA THR A 18 -16.73 -4.38 -7.60
C THR A 18 -15.60 -5.06 -6.82
N SER A 19 -14.45 -5.29 -7.47
CA SER A 19 -13.21 -5.58 -6.74
C SER A 19 -12.60 -4.28 -6.25
N ALA A 20 -13.06 -3.78 -5.11
CA ALA A 20 -12.27 -2.85 -4.31
C ALA A 20 -11.31 -3.69 -3.46
N GLN A 21 -10.00 -3.48 -3.61
CA GLN A 21 -9.05 -4.01 -2.63
C GLN A 21 -9.33 -3.32 -1.29
N ASN A 22 -9.76 -4.09 -0.29
CA ASN A 22 -9.93 -3.55 1.05
C ASN A 22 -8.55 -3.23 1.63
N ILE A 23 -8.44 -2.08 2.27
CA ILE A 23 -7.24 -1.72 3.05
C ILE A 23 -7.08 -2.78 4.15
N PRO A 24 -5.89 -3.37 4.34
CA PRO A 24 -5.66 -4.34 5.40
C PRO A 24 -5.98 -3.76 6.78
N GLU A 25 -6.41 -4.63 7.70
CA GLU A 25 -6.72 -4.22 9.07
C GLU A 25 -5.52 -3.54 9.75
N GLY A 26 -5.79 -2.47 10.51
CA GLY A 26 -4.78 -1.71 11.24
C GLY A 26 -4.03 -0.66 10.42
N TYR A 27 -4.31 -0.53 9.11
CA TYR A 27 -3.80 0.56 8.28
C TYR A 27 -4.86 1.64 8.06
N LYS A 28 -4.43 2.89 8.19
CA LYS A 28 -5.22 4.08 7.92
C LYS A 28 -4.65 4.84 6.74
N LYS A 29 -5.45 5.08 5.69
CA LYS A 29 -5.07 5.98 4.59
C LYS A 29 -5.01 7.41 5.12
N ILE A 30 -3.88 8.09 4.89
CA ILE A 30 -3.61 9.45 5.37
C ILE A 30 -3.90 10.48 4.29
N LYS A 31 -3.29 10.32 3.11
CA LYS A 31 -3.44 11.23 1.97
C LYS A 31 -3.00 10.55 0.68
N GLU A 32 -3.26 11.23 -0.43
CA GLU A 32 -2.84 10.82 -1.76
C GLU A 32 -2.38 12.07 -2.53
N LEU A 33 -1.25 11.97 -3.21
CA LEU A 33 -0.73 13.04 -4.05
C LEU A 33 0.11 12.46 -5.19
N GLY A 34 -0.19 12.87 -6.42
CA GLY A 34 0.62 12.48 -7.59
C GLY A 34 0.63 10.97 -7.87
N GLY A 35 -0.44 10.25 -7.53
CA GLY A 35 -0.51 8.79 -7.69
C GLY A 35 0.20 7.99 -6.60
N ILE A 36 0.67 8.66 -5.53
CA ILE A 36 1.25 8.02 -4.36
C ILE A 36 0.24 8.11 -3.21
N GLU A 37 -0.12 6.96 -2.65
CA GLU A 37 -0.98 6.83 -1.48
C GLU A 37 -0.13 6.63 -0.23
N GLU A 38 -0.43 7.39 0.83
CA GLU A 38 0.21 7.26 2.14
C GLU A 38 -0.72 6.54 3.12
N TYR A 39 -0.19 5.51 3.78
CA TYR A 39 -0.86 4.76 4.84
C TYR A 39 -0.03 4.78 6.13
N LYS A 40 -0.71 4.73 7.26
CA LYS A 40 -0.11 4.63 8.60
C LYS A 40 -0.62 3.39 9.31
N MET A 41 0.27 2.58 9.86
CA MET A 41 -0.08 1.46 10.73
C MET A 41 -0.34 1.99 12.15
N GLU A 42 -1.52 1.74 12.68
CA GLU A 42 -1.97 2.34 13.95
C GLU A 42 -1.23 1.78 15.18
N SER A 43 -0.66 0.58 15.09
CA SER A 43 -0.01 -0.07 16.24
C SER A 43 1.46 0.32 16.47
N ASN A 44 2.16 0.79 15.44
CA ASN A 44 3.61 1.05 15.52
C ASN A 44 4.09 2.25 14.68
N ASP A 45 3.16 3.04 14.14
CA ASP A 45 3.45 4.21 13.32
C ASP A 45 4.26 3.94 12.04
N LEU A 46 4.28 2.71 11.53
CA LEU A 46 4.88 2.42 10.22
C LEU A 46 4.16 3.22 9.14
N THR A 47 4.94 3.95 8.33
CA THR A 47 4.43 4.69 7.18
C THR A 47 4.68 3.87 5.92
N VAL A 48 3.65 3.65 5.13
CA VAL A 48 3.72 2.94 3.85
C VAL A 48 3.36 3.91 2.74
N LEU A 49 4.24 4.01 1.74
CA LEU A 49 3.99 4.75 0.52
C LEU A 49 3.78 3.75 -0.61
N LEU A 50 2.60 3.79 -1.23
CA LEU A 50 2.23 2.90 -2.31
C LEU A 50 2.04 3.72 -3.59
N MET A 51 2.66 3.27 -4.67
CA MET A 51 2.44 3.79 -6.01
C MET A 51 2.14 2.60 -6.91
N GLU A 52 0.94 2.53 -7.44
CA GLU A 52 0.49 1.44 -8.31
C GLU A 52 0.91 1.74 -9.76
N ASP A 53 1.64 0.81 -10.38
CA ASP A 53 2.04 0.87 -11.79
C ASP A 53 1.90 -0.51 -12.44
N HIS A 54 1.09 -0.59 -13.50
CA HIS A 54 0.81 -1.81 -14.26
C HIS A 54 1.62 -1.90 -15.57
N SER A 55 2.62 -1.04 -15.75
CA SER A 55 3.46 -1.01 -16.96
C SER A 55 4.27 -2.30 -17.20
N ALA A 56 4.58 -3.03 -16.12
CA ALA A 56 5.27 -4.32 -16.15
C ALA A 56 4.84 -5.20 -14.96
N PRO A 57 4.88 -6.54 -15.09
CA PRO A 57 4.52 -7.48 -14.01
C PRO A 57 5.67 -7.65 -13.00
N VAL A 58 6.13 -6.54 -12.41
CA VAL A 58 7.21 -6.49 -11.42
C VAL A 58 6.79 -5.63 -10.23
N LEU A 59 7.42 -5.83 -9.07
CA LEU A 59 7.23 -4.99 -7.89
C LEU A 59 8.59 -4.49 -7.39
N THR A 60 8.62 -3.25 -6.91
CA THR A 60 9.76 -2.69 -6.17
C THR A 60 9.34 -2.51 -4.72
N PHE A 61 10.15 -3.02 -3.80
CA PHE A 61 9.93 -2.89 -2.37
C PHE A 61 11.15 -2.25 -1.72
N LEU A 62 10.93 -1.21 -0.92
CA LEU A 62 11.98 -0.48 -0.23
C LEU A 62 11.57 -0.25 1.22
N VAL A 63 12.52 -0.42 2.14
CA VAL A 63 12.36 -0.03 3.54
C VAL A 63 13.38 1.06 3.83
N THR A 64 12.93 2.20 4.30
CA THR A 64 13.80 3.30 4.72
C THR A 64 13.78 3.43 6.23
N TYR A 65 14.92 3.18 6.86
CA TYR A 65 15.12 3.49 8.27
C TYR A 65 15.62 4.93 8.39
N LEU A 66 14.96 5.75 9.21
CA LEU A 66 15.33 7.16 9.42
C LEU A 66 16.51 7.30 10.41
N VAL A 67 17.60 6.57 10.16
CA VAL A 67 18.84 6.54 10.94
C VAL A 67 20.05 6.57 10.01
N GLY A 68 21.19 7.07 10.48
CA GLY A 68 22.45 7.03 9.76
C GLY A 68 23.60 7.54 10.63
N SER A 69 24.75 7.83 10.01
CA SER A 69 25.97 8.24 10.74
C SER A 69 25.77 9.45 11.66
N LYS A 70 24.85 10.36 11.33
CA LYS A 70 24.45 11.49 12.19
C LYS A 70 23.91 11.08 13.56
N ASN A 71 23.46 9.84 13.72
CA ASN A 71 22.88 9.27 14.92
C ASN A 71 23.91 8.47 15.74
N GLU A 72 25.14 8.33 15.26
CA GLU A 72 26.20 7.61 15.96
C GLU A 72 26.81 8.45 17.08
N VAL A 73 27.39 7.78 18.07
CA VAL A 73 28.12 8.42 19.17
C VAL A 73 29.63 8.26 18.97
N THR A 74 30.40 9.21 19.48
CA THR A 74 31.87 9.15 19.47
C THR A 74 32.36 7.82 20.04
N GLY A 75 33.29 7.18 19.33
CA GLY A 75 33.78 5.84 19.67
C GLY A 75 33.00 4.69 19.02
N THR A 76 31.89 4.98 18.34
CA THR A 76 31.09 4.00 17.58
C THR A 76 30.83 4.42 16.13
N THR A 77 31.64 5.34 15.60
CA THR A 77 31.47 5.84 14.23
C THR A 77 31.61 4.69 13.21
N GLY A 78 30.73 4.66 12.21
CA GLY A 78 30.65 3.61 11.19
C GLY A 78 29.73 2.44 11.56
N ALA A 79 29.16 2.40 12.76
CA ALA A 79 28.23 1.35 13.19
C ALA A 79 26.99 1.25 12.30
N THR A 80 26.44 2.37 11.79
CA THR A 80 25.27 2.32 10.91
C THR A 80 25.59 1.73 9.54
N HIS A 81 26.81 1.91 9.04
CA HIS A 81 27.26 1.28 7.79
C HIS A 81 27.53 -0.23 7.96
N ILE A 82 27.94 -0.66 9.15
CA ILE A 82 28.06 -2.10 9.47
C ILE A 82 26.68 -2.78 9.51
N LEU A 83 25.63 -2.04 9.87
CA LEU A 83 24.26 -2.54 9.94
C LEU A 83 23.56 -2.61 8.56
N GLU A 84 24.04 -1.84 7.58
CA GLU A 84 23.46 -1.75 6.23
C GLU A 84 23.37 -3.11 5.52
#